data_AF-A0A1W2ESE4-F1
#
_entry.id   AF-A0A1W2ESE4-F1
#
_cell.length_a   1.000
_cell.length_b   1.000
_cell.length_c   1.000
_cell.angle_alpha   90.00
_cell.angle_beta   90.00
_cell.angle_gamma   90.00
#
_symmetry.space_group_name_H-M   'P 1'
#
loop_
_entity.id
_entity.type
_entity.pdbx_description
1 polymer ?
#
loop_
_entity_poly.entity_id
_entity_poly.type
_entity_poly.pdbx_seq_one_letter_code
_entity_poly.pdbx_strand_id
1 'polypeptide(L)'
;MSLLNWLFGKERIQTEYEDLVRKAGSLSNSEKGEFLALVTDARNQFEDLYGWNLLEQVSAEDVAEIVTKISALRDVAEGLRNPLARYALDVWYFTAQVNRSVEFKYLTTLLWVELERGIPFCEAAKDRLSDRGTMLNIDRYDQKPVFLPQ
;
A
#
# COMPACT_ATOMS: atom_id res chain seq x y z
N MET A 1 18.15 -9.53 19.37
CA MET A 1 17.96 -8.13 18.91
C MET A 1 18.07 -7.21 20.12
N SER A 2 18.80 -6.10 20.06
CA SER A 2 18.89 -5.14 21.18
C SER A 2 17.64 -4.24 21.23
N LEU A 3 17.28 -3.74 22.42
CA LEU A 3 16.18 -2.80 22.63
C LEU A 3 16.31 -1.54 21.75
N LEU A 4 17.55 -1.08 21.56
CA LEU A 4 17.87 0.08 20.72
C LEU A 4 17.57 -0.19 19.23
N ASN A 5 17.96 -1.35 18.70
CA ASN A 5 17.66 -1.70 17.31
C ASN A 5 16.15 -1.80 17.04
N TRP A 6 15.40 -2.25 18.04
CA TRP A 6 13.93 -2.29 17.96
C TRP A 6 13.32 -0.88 17.95
N LEU A 7 13.78 0.01 18.83
CA LEU A 7 13.29 1.39 18.91
C LEU A 7 13.59 2.19 17.63
N PHE A 8 14.83 2.14 17.12
CA PHE A 8 15.20 2.84 15.88
C PHE A 8 14.46 2.29 14.66
N GLY A 9 14.25 0.97 14.60
CA GLY A 9 13.46 0.36 13.53
C GLY A 9 12.01 0.83 13.54
N LYS A 10 11.41 0.93 14.73
CA LYS A 10 10.03 1.41 14.90
C LYS A 10 9.88 2.89 14.50
N GLU A 11 10.76 3.75 14.96
CA GLU A 11 10.75 5.18 14.65
C GLU A 11 10.89 5.42 13.13
N ARG A 12 11.79 4.69 12.47
CA ARG A 12 11.94 4.77 11.01
C ARG A 12 10.67 4.38 10.26
N ILE A 13 10.04 3.26 10.65
CA ILE A 13 8.79 2.80 10.05
C ILE A 13 7.68 3.82 10.23
N GLN A 14 7.58 4.43 11.43
CA GLN A 14 6.59 5.46 11.69
C GLN A 14 6.81 6.69 10.79
N THR A 15 8.04 7.19 10.68
CA THR A 15 8.38 8.33 9.81
C THR A 15 8.07 8.05 8.34
N GLU A 16 8.47 6.88 7.82
CA GLU A 16 8.16 6.48 6.44
C GLU A 16 6.63 6.43 6.21
N TYR A 17 5.86 6.01 7.21
CA TYR A 17 4.41 5.97 7.13
C TYR A 17 3.78 7.38 7.13
N GLU A 18 4.18 8.23 8.07
CA GLU A 18 3.73 9.62 8.13
C GLU A 18 4.02 10.38 6.82
N ASP A 19 5.18 10.13 6.22
CA ASP A 19 5.54 10.66 4.91
C ASP A 19 4.62 10.19 3.79
N LEU A 20 4.26 8.90 3.77
CA LEU A 20 3.30 8.36 2.81
C LEU A 20 1.92 8.99 2.98
N VAL A 21 1.42 9.11 4.20
CA VAL A 21 0.11 9.75 4.49
C VAL A 21 0.13 11.20 4.03
N ARG A 22 1.17 11.96 4.39
CA ARG A 22 1.35 13.35 3.97
C ARG A 22 1.38 13.48 2.45
N LYS A 23 2.11 12.58 1.77
CA LYS A 23 2.16 12.54 0.31
C LYS A 23 0.79 12.28 -0.28
N ALA A 24 0.08 11.25 0.16
CA ALA A 24 -1.27 10.94 -0.30
C ALA A 24 -2.21 12.13 -0.11
N GLY A 25 -2.15 12.80 1.06
CA GLY A 25 -2.96 14.00 1.34
C GLY A 25 -2.67 15.18 0.41
N SER A 26 -1.44 15.31 -0.11
CA SER A 26 -1.03 16.40 -1.00
C SER A 26 -1.42 16.21 -2.48
N LEU A 27 -1.78 14.99 -2.89
CA LEU A 27 -2.19 14.68 -4.25
C LEU A 27 -3.59 15.25 -4.56
N SER A 28 -3.79 15.70 -5.80
CA SER A 28 -5.13 15.98 -6.33
C SER A 28 -5.95 14.68 -6.40
N ASN A 29 -7.28 14.79 -6.46
CA ASN A 29 -8.14 13.60 -6.53
C ASN A 29 -7.89 12.75 -7.80
N SER A 30 -7.50 13.37 -8.91
CA SER A 30 -7.13 12.64 -10.13
C SER A 30 -5.83 11.86 -9.96
N GLU A 31 -4.83 12.46 -9.31
CA GLU A 31 -3.56 11.78 -8.99
C GLU A 31 -3.78 10.66 -7.96
N LYS A 32 -4.71 10.85 -7.01
CA LYS A 32 -5.16 9.79 -6.10
C LYS A 32 -5.80 8.64 -6.85
N GLY A 33 -6.56 8.90 -7.93
CA GLY A 33 -7.10 7.85 -8.80
C GLY A 33 -6.01 7.02 -9.47
N GLU A 34 -4.98 7.67 -10.02
CA GLU A 34 -3.80 6.97 -10.57
C GLU A 34 -3.06 6.17 -9.50
N PHE A 35 -2.89 6.75 -8.31
CA PHE A 35 -2.21 6.08 -7.23
C PHE A 35 -3.01 4.86 -6.72
N LEU A 36 -4.34 4.99 -6.56
CA LEU A 36 -5.23 3.91 -6.16
C LEU A 36 -5.26 2.78 -7.20
N ALA A 37 -5.22 3.10 -8.49
CA ALA A 37 -5.14 2.10 -9.56
C ALA A 37 -3.87 1.24 -9.44
N LEU A 38 -2.71 1.88 -9.21
CA LEU A 38 -1.44 1.18 -9.01
C LEU A 38 -1.40 0.35 -7.71
N VAL A 39 -1.97 0.89 -6.63
CA VAL A 39 -2.11 0.17 -5.36
C VAL A 39 -2.99 -1.06 -5.55
N THR A 40 -4.11 -0.93 -6.26
CA THR A 40 -5.04 -2.05 -6.51
C THR A 40 -4.40 -3.11 -7.41
N ASP A 41 -3.69 -2.69 -8.46
CA ASP A 41 -2.96 -3.61 -9.33
C ASP A 41 -1.89 -4.39 -8.56
N ALA A 42 -1.10 -3.73 -7.72
CA ALA A 42 -0.12 -4.41 -6.86
C ALA A 42 -0.80 -5.43 -5.91
N ARG A 43 -1.97 -5.10 -5.35
CA ARG A 43 -2.76 -6.03 -4.54
C ARG A 43 -3.14 -7.29 -5.32
N ASN A 44 -3.69 -7.09 -6.52
CA ASN A 44 -4.15 -8.17 -7.37
C ASN A 44 -2.99 -9.06 -7.81
N GLN A 45 -1.82 -8.49 -8.11
CA GLN A 45 -0.61 -9.27 -8.35
C GLN A 45 -0.21 -10.12 -7.13
N PHE A 46 -0.37 -9.62 -5.90
CA PHE A 46 -0.12 -10.43 -4.71
C PHE A 46 -1.12 -11.57 -4.53
N GLU A 47 -2.39 -11.32 -4.81
CA GLU A 47 -3.44 -12.34 -4.77
C GLU A 47 -3.19 -13.42 -5.84
N ASP A 48 -2.85 -13.03 -7.07
CA ASP A 48 -2.59 -13.96 -8.18
C ASP A 48 -1.32 -14.79 -7.98
N LEU A 49 -0.23 -14.16 -7.50
CA LEU A 49 1.07 -14.84 -7.37
C LEU A 49 1.21 -15.66 -6.08
N TYR A 50 0.57 -15.22 -4.99
CA TYR A 50 0.77 -15.79 -3.66
C TYR A 50 -0.51 -16.25 -2.97
N GLY A 51 -1.69 -15.95 -3.51
CA GLY A 51 -2.97 -16.28 -2.87
C GLY A 51 -3.31 -15.39 -1.67
N TRP A 52 -2.65 -14.24 -1.52
CA TRP A 52 -2.83 -13.37 -0.36
C TRP A 52 -3.97 -12.37 -0.56
N ASN A 53 -5.07 -12.57 0.15
CA ASN A 53 -6.14 -11.57 0.23
C ASN A 53 -5.79 -10.49 1.28
N LEU A 54 -5.15 -9.42 0.82
CA LEU A 54 -4.71 -8.32 1.68
C LEU A 54 -5.85 -7.39 2.16
N LEU A 55 -7.08 -7.60 1.68
CA LEU A 55 -8.27 -6.91 2.22
C LEU A 55 -8.77 -7.56 3.52
N GLU A 56 -8.41 -8.81 3.76
CA GLU A 56 -8.84 -9.58 4.92
C GLU A 56 -7.79 -9.62 6.02
N GLN A 57 -8.23 -10.07 7.20
CA GLN A 57 -7.32 -10.28 8.31
C GLN A 57 -6.46 -11.51 8.01
N VAL A 58 -5.14 -11.32 7.96
CA VAL A 58 -4.16 -12.37 7.66
C VAL A 58 -3.57 -12.93 8.94
N SER A 59 -3.16 -14.20 8.92
CA SER A 59 -2.56 -14.85 10.10
C SER A 59 -1.20 -14.22 10.44
N ALA A 60 -0.76 -14.31 11.70
CA ALA A 60 0.54 -13.75 12.10
C ALA A 60 1.72 -14.35 11.32
N GLU A 61 1.62 -15.64 10.97
CA GLU A 61 2.61 -16.35 10.15
C GLU A 61 2.64 -15.81 8.72
N ASP A 62 1.47 -15.61 8.10
CA ASP A 62 1.38 -15.02 6.76
C ASP A 62 1.87 -13.56 6.75
N VAL A 63 1.57 -12.79 7.80
CA VAL A 63 2.06 -11.41 7.91
C VAL A 63 3.59 -11.37 7.98
N ALA A 64 4.24 -12.36 8.59
CA ALA A 64 5.71 -12.51 8.59
C ALA A 64 6.27 -12.51 7.16
N GLU A 65 5.70 -13.38 6.33
CA GLU A 65 6.09 -13.60 4.95
C GLU A 65 5.73 -12.42 4.05
N ILE A 66 4.49 -11.91 4.14
CA ILE A 66 3.98 -10.77 3.37
C ILE A 66 4.91 -9.57 3.50
N VAL A 67 5.18 -9.13 4.73
CA VAL A 67 6.03 -7.96 4.98
C VAL A 67 7.45 -8.19 4.43
N THR A 68 7.99 -9.40 4.56
CA THR A 68 9.33 -9.73 4.07
C THR A 68 9.40 -9.64 2.54
N LYS A 69 8.43 -10.25 1.85
CA LYS A 69 8.37 -10.23 0.38
C LYS A 69 8.09 -8.83 -0.15
N ILE A 70 7.15 -8.10 0.43
CA ILE A 70 6.89 -6.71 0.04
C ILE A 70 8.13 -5.86 0.29
N SER A 71 8.85 -6.03 1.41
CA SER A 71 10.09 -5.29 1.66
C SER A 71 11.15 -5.53 0.58
N ALA A 72 11.35 -6.78 0.15
CA ALA A 72 12.28 -7.08 -0.94
C ALA A 72 11.87 -6.40 -2.26
N LEU A 73 10.57 -6.39 -2.59
CA LEU A 73 10.06 -5.70 -3.77
C LEU A 73 10.19 -4.18 -3.67
N ARG A 74 10.02 -3.62 -2.46
CA ARG A 74 10.26 -2.19 -2.18
C ARG A 74 11.71 -1.82 -2.50
N ASP A 75 12.67 -2.62 -2.05
CA ASP A 75 14.10 -2.40 -2.32
C ASP A 75 14.43 -2.51 -3.82
N VAL A 76 13.80 -3.46 -4.52
CA VAL A 76 13.92 -3.57 -5.99
C VAL A 76 13.36 -2.34 -6.69
N ALA A 77 12.16 -1.89 -6.32
CA ALA A 77 11.53 -0.71 -6.90
C ALA A 77 12.36 0.56 -6.68
N GLU A 78 12.98 0.69 -5.51
CA GLU A 78 13.93 1.76 -5.19
C GLU A 78 15.17 1.69 -6.09
N GLY A 79 15.80 0.51 -6.20
CA GLY A 79 16.98 0.30 -7.05
C GLY A 79 16.72 0.58 -8.53
N LEU A 80 15.52 0.28 -9.01
CA LEU A 80 15.06 0.59 -10.37
C LEU A 80 14.62 2.05 -10.55
N ARG A 81 14.65 2.87 -9.49
CA ARG A 81 14.16 4.26 -9.48
C ARG A 81 12.73 4.37 -10.00
N ASN A 82 11.87 3.43 -9.60
CA ASN A 82 10.46 3.42 -9.92
C ASN A 82 9.63 3.87 -8.70
N PRO A 83 9.50 5.19 -8.48
CA PRO A 83 8.83 5.71 -7.29
C PRO A 83 7.35 5.32 -7.24
N LEU A 84 6.69 5.18 -8.38
CA LEU A 84 5.27 4.80 -8.44
C LEU A 84 5.05 3.38 -7.91
N ALA A 85 5.84 2.42 -8.40
CA ALA A 85 5.81 1.04 -7.87
C ALA A 85 6.20 1.01 -6.38
N ARG A 86 7.22 1.79 -6.00
CA ARG A 86 7.68 1.89 -4.62
C ARG A 86 6.56 2.32 -3.67
N TYR A 87 5.77 3.34 -4.03
CA TYR A 87 4.66 3.82 -3.20
C TYR A 87 3.48 2.87 -3.18
N ALA A 88 3.15 2.21 -4.29
CA ALA A 88 2.09 1.20 -4.30
C ALA A 88 2.42 0.05 -3.33
N LEU A 89 3.69 -0.37 -3.31
CA LEU A 89 4.20 -1.36 -2.36
C LEU A 89 4.23 -0.84 -0.91
N ASP A 90 4.50 0.45 -0.69
CA ASP A 90 4.42 1.04 0.65
C ASP A 90 3.03 0.91 1.26
N VAL A 91 1.97 1.17 0.49
CA VAL A 91 0.60 1.07 0.99
C VAL A 91 0.34 -0.33 1.55
N TRP A 92 0.73 -1.38 0.82
CA TRP A 92 0.52 -2.76 1.27
C TRP A 92 1.49 -3.20 2.36
N TYR A 93 2.74 -2.74 2.33
CA TYR A 93 3.68 -2.97 3.42
C TYR A 93 3.14 -2.46 4.74
N PHE A 94 2.72 -1.19 4.78
CA PHE A 94 2.22 -0.60 6.01
C PHE A 94 0.83 -1.13 6.41
N THR A 95 -0.04 -1.42 5.44
CA THR A 95 -1.32 -2.09 5.71
C THR A 95 -1.10 -3.46 6.36
N ALA A 96 -0.13 -4.24 5.90
CA ALA A 96 0.23 -5.52 6.52
C ALA A 96 0.82 -5.33 7.93
N GLN A 97 1.58 -4.26 8.19
CA GLN A 97 2.13 -3.97 9.53
C GLN A 97 1.04 -3.70 10.59
N VAL A 98 -0.16 -3.25 10.20
CA VAL A 98 -1.29 -3.10 11.14
C VAL A 98 -1.68 -4.42 11.78
N ASN A 99 -1.57 -5.53 11.04
CA ASN A 99 -1.82 -6.86 11.58
C ASN A 99 -0.79 -7.26 12.66
N ARG A 100 0.37 -6.58 12.74
CA ARG A 100 1.38 -6.78 13.81
C ARG A 100 1.29 -5.77 14.94
N SER A 101 0.86 -4.53 14.67
CA SER A 101 0.77 -3.47 15.67
C SER A 101 -0.43 -2.56 15.42
N VAL A 102 -1.30 -2.49 16.42
CA VAL A 102 -2.47 -1.59 16.45
C VAL A 102 -2.09 -0.11 16.43
N GLU A 103 -0.86 0.23 16.80
CA GLU A 103 -0.38 1.62 16.83
C GLU A 103 -0.41 2.27 15.44
N PHE A 104 -0.19 1.48 14.39
CA PHE A 104 -0.23 1.97 13.01
C PHE A 104 -1.64 2.09 12.44
N LYS A 105 -2.65 1.51 13.10
CA LYS A 105 -4.03 1.45 12.60
C LYS A 105 -4.60 2.83 12.29
N TYR A 106 -4.28 3.84 13.10
CA TYR A 106 -4.70 5.22 12.86
C TYR A 106 -4.11 5.80 11.57
N LEU A 107 -2.80 5.72 11.38
CA LEU A 107 -2.12 6.21 10.18
C LEU A 107 -2.58 5.46 8.92
N THR A 108 -2.82 4.15 9.03
CA THR A 108 -3.40 3.36 7.94
C THR A 108 -4.79 3.83 7.58
N THR A 109 -5.62 4.12 8.57
CA THR A 109 -6.97 4.64 8.34
C THR A 109 -6.91 5.98 7.60
N LEU A 110 -6.03 6.90 8.02
CA LEU A 110 -5.84 8.18 7.34
C LEU A 110 -5.37 8.01 5.89
N LEU A 111 -4.42 7.11 5.65
CA LEU A 111 -3.96 6.79 4.30
C LEU A 111 -5.11 6.35 3.42
N TRP A 112 -5.92 5.38 3.87
CA TRP A 112 -7.04 4.85 3.10
C TRP A 112 -8.13 5.91 2.87
N VAL A 113 -8.43 6.76 3.86
CA VAL A 113 -9.34 7.90 3.68
C VAL A 113 -8.86 8.84 2.56
N GLU A 114 -7.55 9.10 2.47
CA GLU A 114 -7.01 9.91 1.38
C GLU A 114 -7.08 9.18 0.03
N LEU A 115 -6.83 7.87 -0.01
CA LEU A 115 -6.92 7.07 -1.24
C LEU A 115 -8.37 6.94 -1.75
N GLU A 116 -9.36 6.81 -0.85
CA GLU A 116 -10.78 6.71 -1.19
C GLU A 116 -11.27 7.92 -2.01
N ARG A 117 -10.68 9.10 -1.80
CA ARG A 117 -10.98 10.30 -2.59
C ARG A 117 -10.60 10.16 -4.07
N GLY A 118 -9.75 9.18 -4.40
CA GLY A 118 -9.35 8.82 -5.76
C GLY A 118 -10.33 7.87 -6.48
N ILE A 119 -11.25 7.22 -5.76
CA ILE A 119 -12.19 6.22 -6.32
C ILE A 119 -12.91 6.74 -7.59
N PRO A 120 -13.48 7.95 -7.62
CA PRO A 120 -14.17 8.44 -8.83
C PRO A 120 -13.28 8.58 -10.07
N PHE A 121 -11.97 8.56 -9.91
CA PHE A 121 -10.98 8.81 -10.96
C PHE A 121 -10.20 7.54 -11.37
N CYS A 122 -10.42 6.41 -10.70
CA CYS A 122 -9.63 5.18 -10.85
C CYS A 122 -9.76 4.56 -12.25
N GLU A 123 -10.98 4.43 -12.77
CA GLU A 123 -11.21 3.88 -14.13
C GLU A 123 -10.56 4.76 -15.20
N ALA A 124 -10.77 6.08 -15.13
CA ALA A 124 -10.13 7.02 -16.04
C ALA A 124 -8.60 6.98 -15.96
N ALA A 125 -8.05 6.71 -14.77
CA ALA A 125 -6.62 6.52 -14.58
C ALA A 125 -6.12 5.22 -15.25
N LYS A 126 -6.84 4.12 -15.09
CA LYS A 126 -6.54 2.85 -15.77
C LYS A 126 -6.53 3.01 -17.28
N ASP A 127 -7.52 3.69 -17.85
CA ASP A 127 -7.58 3.92 -19.29
C ASP A 127 -6.34 4.71 -19.78
N ARG A 128 -6.00 5.81 -19.10
CA ARG A 128 -4.80 6.61 -19.42
C ARG A 128 -3.49 5.84 -19.31
N LEU A 129 -3.37 4.94 -18.33
CA LEU A 129 -2.17 4.12 -18.15
C LEU A 129 -2.10 2.99 -19.18
N SER A 130 -3.26 2.44 -19.57
CA SER A 130 -3.37 1.43 -20.63
C SER A 130 -2.96 2.01 -21.98
N ASP A 131 -3.36 3.25 -22.30
CA ASP A 131 -2.92 3.97 -23.49
C ASP A 131 -1.39 4.18 -23.56
N ARG A 132 -0.71 4.14 -22.40
CA ARG A 132 0.75 4.24 -22.28
C ARG A 132 1.45 2.87 -22.25
N GLY A 133 0.70 1.79 -22.47
CA GLY A 133 1.20 0.41 -22.50
C GLY A 133 1.20 -0.30 -21.14
N THR A 134 0.64 0.31 -20.10
CA THR A 134 0.54 -0.31 -18.77
C THR A 134 -0.88 -0.83 -18.54
N MET A 135 -1.05 -2.15 -18.64
CA MET A 135 -2.30 -2.81 -18.31
C MET A 135 -2.40 -3.00 -16.80
N LEU A 136 -3.40 -2.40 -16.18
CA LEU A 136 -3.67 -2.54 -14.75
C LEU A 136 -4.92 -3.39 -14.50
N ASN A 137 -4.81 -4.31 -13.55
CA ASN A 137 -5.96 -4.97 -12.94
C ASN A 137 -6.43 -4.15 -11.72
N ILE A 138 -7.51 -3.41 -11.87
CA ILE A 138 -8.08 -2.59 -10.78
C ILE A 138 -9.33 -3.21 -10.15
N ASP A 139 -9.55 -4.52 -10.28
CA ASP A 139 -10.72 -5.16 -9.68
C ASP A 139 -10.83 -4.83 -8.18
N ARG A 140 -12.03 -4.47 -7.73
CA ARG A 140 -12.32 -4.09 -6.34
C ARG A 140 -11.45 -2.92 -5.82
N TYR A 141 -11.17 -1.92 -6.67
CA TYR A 141 -10.45 -0.70 -6.28
C TYR A 141 -11.22 0.17 -5.26
N ASP A 142 -12.53 -0.05 -5.14
CA ASP A 142 -13.44 0.62 -4.23
C ASP A 142 -13.52 -0.05 -2.85
N GLN A 143 -12.73 -1.11 -2.62
CA GLN A 143 -12.68 -1.82 -1.35
C GLN A 143 -11.46 -1.44 -0.52
N LYS A 144 -11.67 -1.23 0.78
CA LYS A 144 -10.62 -1.06 1.79
C LYS A 144 -10.49 -2.31 2.67
N PRO A 145 -9.33 -2.52 3.34
CA PRO A 145 -9.16 -3.65 4.25
C PRO A 145 -10.18 -3.65 5.40
N VAL A 146 -10.84 -4.79 5.63
CA VAL A 146 -12.01 -4.93 6.54
C VAL A 146 -11.66 -4.76 8.02
N PHE A 147 -10.38 -4.91 8.37
CA PHE A 147 -9.89 -4.74 9.74
C PHE A 147 -9.63 -3.27 10.11
N LEU A 148 -9.74 -2.35 9.15
CA LEU A 148 -9.72 -0.91 9.41
C LEU A 148 -11.08 -0.43 9.93
N PRO A 149 -11.12 0.64 10.74
CA PRO A 149 -12.39 1.26 11.15
C PRO A 149 -13.20 1.69 9.92
N GLN A 150 -14.52 1.55 10.02
CA GLN A 150 -15.44 1.99 8.95
C GLN A 150 -15.55 3.50 8.90
#